data_AF-A0A356FAG2-F1
#
_entry.id   AF-A0A356FAG2-F1
#
_cell.length_a   1.000
_cell.length_b   1.000
_cell.length_c   1.000
_cell.angle_alpha   90.00
_cell.angle_beta   90.00
_cell.angle_gamma   90.00
#
_symmetry.space_group_name_H-M   'P 1'
#
loop_
_entity.id
_entity.type
_entity.pdbx_description
1 polymer ?
#
loop_
_entity_poly.entity_id
_entity_poly.type
_entity_poly.pdbx_seq_one_letter_code
_entity_poly.pdbx_strand_id
1 'polypeptide(L)'
;MFTGVFLLVSTSAWAVNRFRIDDGQLALGSSGNIISVVADIDQAIVGFSVALDFDPEKLRIAEVRLGAEVAGLEPEFSQGVIDNDRGEFVHGVVVSLSETIIERRIAEGQDVEILQLVVDVVTEEPGSTSLDLGNAAGFPGRRNVMTDGSGNSVAPGPQLSDGALSLRRLLPVIKHIQGNIGGIGDTFLVVGFNFDQEGLRVTICGNEAEHRLLGDGQTLQLFAPVCGSAGFASLEICNSFGCDTVAQGFEYELVGGGQVPGDCNSDGALDLSDGVCLLSHLFLGQPADLPCDGAGEVGLNDFNGDSRIDLSDGVGTLVYLFQGGPAHAGGVACRIFVGCPNSCN
;
A
#
# COMPACT_ATOMS: atom_id res chain seq x y z
N MET A 1 -0.74 -5.64 -70.01
CA MET A 1 -0.30 -5.76 -68.60
C MET A 1 0.22 -4.38 -68.21
N PHE A 2 -0.64 -3.53 -67.63
CA PHE A 2 -0.25 -2.21 -67.13
C PHE A 2 -0.19 -2.32 -65.61
N THR A 3 1.01 -2.31 -65.06
CA THR A 3 1.24 -2.34 -63.61
C THR A 3 1.17 -0.90 -63.12
N GLY A 4 0.03 -0.52 -62.56
CA GLY A 4 -0.15 0.77 -61.90
C GLY A 4 0.61 0.79 -60.58
N VAL A 5 1.61 1.66 -60.47
CA VAL A 5 2.28 1.96 -59.21
C VAL A 5 1.35 2.85 -58.40
N PHE A 6 0.78 2.31 -57.32
CA PHE A 6 0.02 3.08 -56.33
C PHE A 6 1.03 3.78 -55.41
N LEU A 7 1.19 5.09 -55.59
CA LEU A 7 1.92 5.94 -54.65
C LEU A 7 1.00 6.18 -53.43
N LEU A 8 1.26 5.49 -52.32
CA LEU A 8 0.70 5.84 -51.02
C LEU A 8 1.46 7.07 -50.50
N VAL A 9 0.86 8.24 -50.68
CA VAL A 9 1.28 9.44 -49.94
C VAL A 9 0.74 9.28 -48.52
N SER A 10 1.58 8.80 -47.60
CA SER A 10 1.31 8.94 -46.17
C SER A 10 1.38 10.43 -45.84
N THR A 11 0.24 11.08 -45.78
CA THR A 11 0.16 12.40 -45.15
C THR A 11 0.34 12.16 -43.66
N SER A 12 1.51 12.50 -43.15
CA SER A 12 1.69 12.68 -41.71
C SER A 12 0.68 13.75 -41.31
N ALA A 13 -0.42 13.36 -40.66
CA ALA A 13 -1.28 14.32 -39.99
C ALA A 13 -0.39 14.95 -38.92
N TRP A 14 0.01 16.20 -39.13
CA TRP A 14 0.77 16.96 -38.14
C TRP A 14 -0.07 16.97 -36.87
N ALA A 15 0.45 16.40 -35.77
CA ALA A 15 -0.20 16.52 -34.48
C ALA A 15 -0.36 18.02 -34.19
N VAL A 16 -1.52 18.44 -33.70
CA VAL A 16 -1.71 19.85 -33.35
C VAL A 16 -1.04 20.09 -32.01
N ASN A 17 -0.20 21.12 -31.90
CA ASN A 17 0.39 21.50 -30.61
C ASN A 17 -0.69 21.63 -29.53
N ARG A 18 -0.50 20.95 -28.40
CA ARG A 18 -1.49 20.88 -27.33
C ARG A 18 -0.82 20.77 -25.97
N PHE A 19 -1.38 21.43 -24.96
CA PHE A 19 -1.17 21.10 -23.56
C PHE A 19 -2.41 20.41 -23.02
N ARG A 20 -2.20 19.35 -22.25
CA ARG A 20 -3.26 18.51 -21.72
C ARG A 20 -2.94 18.08 -20.31
N ILE A 21 -3.97 18.01 -19.49
CA ILE A 21 -3.96 17.33 -18.20
C ILE A 21 -5.04 16.26 -18.27
N ASP A 22 -4.74 15.08 -17.74
CA ASP A 22 -5.63 13.93 -17.83
C ASP A 22 -6.65 13.96 -16.70
N ASP A 23 -7.83 13.42 -16.98
CA ASP A 23 -8.82 13.19 -15.94
C ASP A 23 -8.28 12.19 -14.93
N GLY A 24 -8.63 12.39 -13.67
CA GLY A 24 -8.07 11.61 -12.57
C GLY A 24 -8.97 11.50 -11.36
N GLN A 25 -8.51 10.72 -10.40
CA GLN A 25 -9.14 10.59 -9.08
C GLN A 25 -8.09 10.82 -8.00
N LEU A 26 -8.45 11.61 -6.99
CA LEU A 26 -7.61 11.85 -5.82
C LEU A 26 -8.36 11.46 -4.56
N ALA A 27 -7.62 10.93 -3.59
CA ALA A 27 -8.16 10.62 -2.27
C ALA A 27 -8.33 11.90 -1.45
N LEU A 28 -9.43 12.02 -0.70
CA LEU A 28 -9.63 13.15 0.21
C LEU A 28 -8.52 13.19 1.27
N GLY A 29 -7.96 14.38 1.51
CA GLY A 29 -6.88 14.59 2.46
C GLY A 29 -5.52 14.03 2.03
N SER A 30 -5.37 13.46 0.82
CA SER A 30 -4.07 12.93 0.39
C SER A 30 -3.09 14.05 0.03
N SER A 31 -1.82 13.83 0.32
CA SER A 31 -0.73 14.74 -0.01
C SER A 31 0.28 14.10 -0.95
N GLY A 32 0.97 14.92 -1.75
CA GLY A 32 2.05 14.44 -2.62
C GLY A 32 1.57 13.72 -3.88
N ASN A 33 0.31 13.90 -4.28
CA ASN A 33 -0.23 13.29 -5.50
C ASN A 33 0.44 13.90 -6.73
N ILE A 34 0.83 13.09 -7.71
CA ILE A 34 1.49 13.57 -8.93
C ILE A 34 0.45 13.67 -10.04
N ILE A 35 0.35 14.87 -10.64
CA ILE A 35 -0.46 15.12 -11.84
C ILE A 35 0.44 15.61 -12.95
N SER A 36 0.47 14.85 -14.05
CA SER A 36 1.28 15.16 -15.22
C SER A 36 0.60 16.21 -16.10
N VAL A 37 1.35 17.21 -16.52
CA VAL A 37 1.02 18.07 -17.66
C VAL A 37 1.75 17.50 -18.86
N VAL A 38 1.00 17.06 -19.88
CA VAL A 38 1.54 16.47 -21.10
C VAL A 38 1.34 17.40 -22.28
N ALA A 39 2.20 17.25 -23.29
CA ALA A 39 2.18 18.04 -24.50
C ALA A 39 2.22 17.17 -25.77
N ASP A 40 1.40 17.55 -26.75
CA ASP A 40 1.63 17.18 -28.14
C ASP A 40 2.47 18.28 -28.77
N ILE A 41 3.61 17.91 -29.35
CA ILE A 41 4.63 18.81 -29.89
C ILE A 41 4.84 18.46 -31.36
N ASP A 42 4.51 19.38 -32.26
CA ASP A 42 4.55 19.18 -33.71
C ASP A 42 5.91 19.49 -34.36
N GLN A 43 6.76 20.21 -33.62
CA GLN A 43 8.10 20.59 -34.00
C GLN A 43 8.96 20.75 -32.75
N ALA A 44 10.26 20.47 -32.84
CA ALA A 44 11.15 20.64 -31.70
C ALA A 44 11.14 22.08 -31.13
N ILE A 45 10.97 22.19 -29.80
CA ILE A 45 10.87 23.46 -29.06
C ILE A 45 12.06 23.65 -28.10
N VAL A 46 12.35 24.91 -27.76
CA VAL A 46 13.45 25.29 -26.83
C VAL A 46 12.94 25.80 -25.49
N GLY A 47 11.63 25.91 -25.34
CA GLY A 47 11.02 26.33 -24.10
C GLY A 47 9.51 26.36 -24.20
N PHE A 48 8.88 26.46 -23.04
CA PHE A 48 7.44 26.58 -22.91
C PHE A 48 7.08 27.36 -21.65
N SER A 49 5.87 27.88 -21.61
CA SER A 49 5.23 28.35 -20.39
C SER A 49 3.87 27.69 -20.30
N VAL A 50 3.56 27.17 -19.12
CA VAL A 50 2.25 26.59 -18.77
C VAL A 50 1.61 27.48 -17.71
N ALA A 51 0.33 27.76 -17.87
CA ALA A 51 -0.47 28.46 -16.87
C ALA A 51 -1.83 27.78 -16.71
N LEU A 52 -2.30 27.69 -15.47
CA LEU A 52 -3.61 27.16 -15.15
C LEU A 52 -4.22 27.84 -13.92
N ASP A 53 -5.54 27.67 -13.80
CA ASP A 53 -6.35 27.99 -12.65
C ASP A 53 -6.82 26.70 -11.95
N PHE A 54 -6.93 26.72 -10.63
CA PHE A 54 -7.43 25.61 -9.81
C PHE A 54 -8.26 26.13 -8.64
N ASP A 55 -9.05 25.26 -8.01
CA ASP A 55 -9.87 25.61 -6.85
C ASP A 55 -9.04 25.52 -5.56
N PRO A 56 -8.67 26.66 -4.93
CA PRO A 56 -7.82 26.66 -3.73
C PRO A 56 -8.55 26.15 -2.47
N GLU A 57 -9.89 26.04 -2.50
CA GLU A 57 -10.65 25.42 -1.41
C GLU A 57 -10.57 23.89 -1.44
N LYS A 58 -10.11 23.31 -2.56
CA LYS A 58 -10.04 21.86 -2.77
C LYS A 58 -8.63 21.33 -2.94
N LEU A 59 -7.76 22.08 -3.61
CA LEU A 59 -6.41 21.65 -3.96
C LEU A 59 -5.38 22.67 -3.51
N ARG A 60 -4.18 22.17 -3.20
CA ARG A 60 -2.97 22.95 -3.01
C ARG A 60 -1.88 22.37 -3.90
N ILE A 61 -1.22 23.19 -4.71
CA ILE A 61 0.00 22.79 -5.42
C ILE A 61 1.18 23.00 -4.47
N ALA A 62 1.85 21.93 -4.09
CA ALA A 62 2.96 21.94 -3.15
C ALA A 62 4.31 22.19 -3.84
N GLU A 63 4.52 21.60 -5.01
CA GLU A 63 5.77 21.62 -5.77
C GLU A 63 5.47 21.40 -7.26
N VAL A 64 6.37 21.89 -8.12
CA VAL A 64 6.39 21.53 -9.54
C VAL A 64 7.74 20.90 -9.87
N ARG A 65 7.68 19.75 -10.55
CA ARG A 65 8.82 19.03 -11.08
C ARG A 65 8.78 19.04 -12.60
N LEU A 66 9.93 18.86 -13.22
CA LEU A 66 10.03 18.66 -14.66
C LEU A 66 9.67 17.21 -15.00
N GLY A 67 8.98 17.00 -16.12
CA GLY A 67 8.83 15.66 -16.67
C GLY A 67 10.19 15.04 -17.02
N ALA A 68 10.28 13.71 -17.02
CA ALA A 68 11.58 13.01 -17.05
C ALA A 68 12.45 13.39 -18.26
N GLU A 69 11.84 13.52 -19.45
CA GLU A 69 12.54 13.90 -20.67
C GLU A 69 13.04 15.34 -20.62
N VAL A 70 12.22 16.27 -20.14
CA VAL A 70 12.59 17.69 -19.99
C VAL A 70 13.67 17.86 -18.94
N ALA A 71 13.59 17.13 -17.82
CA ALA A 71 14.61 17.14 -16.77
C ALA A 71 15.98 16.68 -17.30
N GLY A 72 16.00 15.66 -18.16
CA GLY A 72 17.21 15.13 -18.79
C GLY A 72 17.91 16.12 -19.74
N LEU A 73 17.21 17.16 -20.21
CA LEU A 73 17.79 18.24 -21.00
C LEU A 73 18.54 19.27 -20.13
N GLU A 74 18.36 19.23 -18.80
CA GLU A 74 18.92 20.17 -17.82
C GLU A 74 18.65 21.63 -18.21
N PRO A 75 17.38 22.09 -18.17
CA PRO A 75 17.03 23.42 -18.67
C PRO A 75 17.74 24.53 -17.91
N GLU A 76 18.20 25.55 -18.65
CA GLU A 76 18.87 26.72 -18.08
C GLU A 76 17.95 27.62 -17.23
N PHE A 77 16.64 27.53 -17.44
CA PHE A 77 15.63 28.21 -16.62
C PHE A 77 14.43 27.29 -16.37
N SER A 78 14.00 27.19 -15.12
CA SER A 78 12.77 26.50 -14.72
C SER A 78 12.26 27.15 -13.43
N GLN A 79 11.34 28.10 -13.57
CA GLN A 79 10.74 28.82 -12.45
C GLN A 79 9.30 29.21 -12.74
N GLY A 80 8.54 29.38 -11.67
CA GLY A 80 7.13 29.70 -11.72
C GLY A 80 6.63 30.38 -10.46
N VAL A 81 5.34 30.68 -10.46
CA VAL A 81 4.58 31.19 -9.32
C VAL A 81 3.43 30.25 -9.06
N ILE A 82 3.30 29.83 -7.80
CA ILE A 82 2.15 29.11 -7.27
C ILE A 82 1.48 30.05 -6.28
N ASP A 83 0.26 30.49 -6.58
CA ASP A 83 -0.59 31.27 -5.68
C ASP A 83 -1.74 30.38 -5.20
N ASN A 84 -1.52 29.68 -4.08
CA ASN A 84 -2.52 28.82 -3.47
C ASN A 84 -3.66 29.58 -2.77
N ASP A 85 -3.56 30.90 -2.61
CA ASP A 85 -4.65 31.71 -2.05
C ASP A 85 -5.64 32.09 -3.15
N ARG A 86 -5.15 32.35 -4.37
CA ARG A 86 -5.97 32.69 -5.54
C ARG A 86 -6.31 31.51 -6.44
N GLY A 87 -5.62 30.38 -6.28
CA GLY A 87 -5.79 29.22 -7.16
C GLY A 87 -5.11 29.41 -8.51
N GLU A 88 -3.96 30.11 -8.56
CA GLU A 88 -3.30 30.47 -9.81
C GLU A 88 -1.91 29.81 -9.92
N PHE A 89 -1.59 29.32 -11.12
CA PHE A 89 -0.30 28.72 -11.42
C PHE A 89 0.26 29.25 -12.74
N VAL A 90 1.58 29.50 -12.76
CA VAL A 90 2.34 29.70 -13.98
C VAL A 90 3.76 29.16 -13.80
N HIS A 91 4.28 28.42 -14.76
CA HIS A 91 5.67 27.94 -14.76
C HIS A 91 6.27 28.04 -16.15
N GLY A 92 7.48 28.57 -16.23
CA GLY A 92 8.23 28.74 -17.47
C GLY A 92 9.48 27.88 -17.45
N VAL A 93 9.73 27.19 -18.56
CA VAL A 93 10.94 26.39 -18.77
C VAL A 93 11.62 26.89 -20.04
N VAL A 94 12.92 27.21 -19.95
CA VAL A 94 13.77 27.49 -21.10
C VAL A 94 14.94 26.53 -21.07
N VAL A 95 15.08 25.75 -22.13
CA VAL A 95 16.11 24.73 -22.23
C VAL A 95 17.47 25.36 -22.56
N SER A 96 17.48 26.37 -23.43
CA SER A 96 18.70 27.05 -23.88
C SER A 96 18.49 28.56 -24.02
N LEU A 97 19.32 29.37 -23.35
CA LEU A 97 19.37 30.83 -23.46
C LEU A 97 20.64 31.31 -24.19
N SER A 98 21.56 30.41 -24.56
CA SER A 98 22.84 30.77 -25.19
C SER A 98 22.88 30.43 -26.69
N GLU A 99 23.58 31.27 -27.47
CA GLU A 99 23.76 31.09 -28.91
C GLU A 99 24.59 29.84 -29.28
N THR A 100 25.22 29.19 -28.30
CA THR A 100 26.18 28.09 -28.50
C THR A 100 25.61 26.68 -28.37
N ILE A 101 24.37 26.49 -27.94
CA ILE A 101 23.79 25.13 -27.79
C ILE A 101 22.80 24.87 -28.91
N ILE A 102 23.30 24.29 -30.00
CA ILE A 102 22.52 23.90 -31.18
C ILE A 102 21.69 22.62 -30.93
N GLU A 103 21.91 21.88 -29.83
CA GLU A 103 21.47 20.48 -29.73
C GLU A 103 20.50 20.11 -28.59
N ARG A 104 20.16 21.00 -27.63
CA ARG A 104 19.19 20.68 -26.56
C ARG A 104 17.81 21.22 -26.88
N ARG A 105 16.90 20.34 -27.28
CA ARG A 105 15.52 20.66 -27.63
C ARG A 105 14.60 19.59 -27.08
N ILE A 106 13.38 19.98 -26.75
CA ILE A 106 12.31 19.02 -26.53
C ILE A 106 11.86 18.59 -27.93
N ALA A 107 11.97 17.29 -28.22
CA ALA A 107 11.67 16.75 -29.53
C ALA A 107 10.17 16.81 -29.85
N GLU A 108 9.83 16.76 -31.14
CA GLU A 108 8.45 16.47 -31.52
C GLU A 108 7.99 15.10 -30.99
N GLY A 109 6.73 15.03 -30.60
CA GLY A 109 6.19 13.86 -29.93
C GLY A 109 4.75 14.06 -29.50
N GLN A 110 4.09 12.97 -29.14
CA GLN A 110 2.76 13.00 -28.53
C GLN A 110 2.87 12.56 -27.09
N ASP A 111 2.00 13.08 -26.24
CA ASP A 111 1.96 12.75 -24.81
C ASP A 111 3.30 12.93 -24.07
N VAL A 112 4.09 13.93 -24.49
CA VAL A 112 5.36 14.26 -23.85
C VAL A 112 5.08 14.87 -22.48
N GLU A 113 5.49 14.21 -21.39
CA GLU A 113 5.36 14.76 -20.04
C GLU A 113 6.32 15.94 -19.86
N ILE A 114 5.77 17.15 -19.73
CA ILE A 114 6.55 18.38 -19.63
C ILE A 114 6.71 18.86 -18.18
N LEU A 115 5.68 18.66 -17.34
CA LEU A 115 5.69 19.02 -15.92
C LEU A 115 4.95 17.96 -15.10
N GLN A 116 5.33 17.87 -13.83
CA GLN A 116 4.63 17.12 -12.80
C GLN A 116 4.24 18.07 -11.67
N LEU A 117 2.94 18.24 -11.46
CA LEU A 117 2.40 18.99 -10.34
C LEU A 117 2.28 18.05 -9.14
N VAL A 118 2.90 18.41 -8.03
CA VAL A 118 2.72 17.72 -6.75
C VAL A 118 1.60 18.42 -6.01
N VAL A 119 0.46 17.73 -5.85
CA VAL A 119 -0.79 18.31 -5.38
C VAL A 119 -1.26 17.63 -4.11
N ASP A 120 -1.73 18.43 -3.16
CA ASP A 120 -2.40 18.00 -1.94
C ASP A 120 -3.91 18.30 -2.07
N VAL A 121 -4.74 17.36 -1.61
CA VAL A 121 -6.20 17.54 -1.51
C VAL A 121 -6.52 18.11 -0.13
N VAL A 122 -6.97 19.35 -0.07
CA VAL A 122 -7.23 20.07 1.19
C VAL A 122 -8.69 20.00 1.65
N THR A 123 -9.59 19.54 0.78
CA THR A 123 -11.00 19.33 1.16
C THR A 123 -11.23 17.95 1.78
N GLU A 124 -12.17 17.89 2.73
CA GLU A 124 -12.62 16.65 3.38
C GLU A 124 -13.94 16.12 2.80
N GLU A 125 -14.56 16.88 1.89
CA GLU A 125 -15.84 16.55 1.29
C GLU A 125 -15.66 16.00 -0.14
N PRO A 126 -16.33 14.87 -0.48
CA PRO A 126 -16.30 14.35 -1.84
C PRO A 126 -16.84 15.37 -2.85
N GLY A 127 -16.26 15.38 -4.04
CA GLY A 127 -16.69 16.31 -5.08
C GLY A 127 -15.85 16.19 -6.35
N SER A 128 -15.86 17.26 -7.14
CA SER A 128 -15.02 17.39 -8.32
C SER A 128 -14.37 18.77 -8.38
N THR A 129 -13.23 18.82 -9.05
CA THR A 129 -12.49 20.04 -9.36
C THR A 129 -11.81 19.88 -10.72
N SER A 130 -11.31 20.97 -11.29
CA SER A 130 -10.53 20.94 -12.53
C SER A 130 -9.20 21.67 -12.36
N LEU A 131 -8.26 21.32 -13.22
CA LEU A 131 -7.07 22.11 -13.51
C LEU A 131 -7.28 22.75 -14.89
N ASP A 132 -7.66 24.02 -14.89
CA ASP A 132 -8.10 24.78 -16.08
C ASP A 132 -6.90 25.44 -16.74
N LEU A 133 -6.45 24.91 -17.87
CA LEU A 133 -5.37 25.49 -18.65
C LEU A 133 -5.86 26.77 -19.32
N GLY A 134 -5.45 27.91 -18.77
CA GLY A 134 -5.97 29.22 -19.12
C GLY A 134 -4.91 30.24 -19.49
N ASN A 135 -5.28 31.20 -20.34
CA ASN A 135 -4.49 32.39 -20.61
C ASN A 135 -5.13 33.59 -19.90
N ALA A 136 -4.36 34.33 -19.10
CA ALA A 136 -4.84 35.52 -18.40
C ALA A 136 -3.91 36.72 -18.58
N ALA A 137 -4.50 37.90 -18.71
CA ALA A 137 -3.77 39.16 -18.72
C ALA A 137 -3.34 39.54 -17.30
N GLY A 138 -2.09 39.98 -17.13
CA GLY A 138 -1.56 40.37 -15.81
C GLY A 138 -0.04 40.34 -15.77
N PHE A 139 0.53 40.65 -14.59
CA PHE A 139 1.93 40.38 -14.27
C PHE A 139 2.00 39.52 -13.00
N PRO A 140 2.63 38.33 -13.03
CA PRO A 140 3.19 37.70 -14.24
C PRO A 140 2.09 37.38 -15.28
N GLY A 141 2.45 37.48 -16.56
CA GLY A 141 1.53 37.14 -17.65
C GLY A 141 1.30 35.64 -17.67
N ARG A 142 0.06 35.19 -17.50
CA ARG A 142 -0.30 33.77 -17.53
C ARG A 142 -0.58 33.38 -18.96
N ARG A 143 0.41 32.78 -19.63
CA ARG A 143 0.26 32.36 -21.02
C ARG A 143 0.80 30.95 -21.24
N ASN A 144 -0.02 30.14 -21.88
CA ASN A 144 0.35 28.85 -22.42
C ASN A 144 1.01 29.05 -23.79
N VAL A 145 2.33 28.87 -23.86
CA VAL A 145 3.15 29.15 -25.05
C VAL A 145 4.19 28.07 -25.23
N MET A 146 4.44 27.69 -26.48
CA MET A 146 5.63 26.94 -26.91
C MET A 146 6.55 27.88 -27.69
N THR A 147 7.86 27.70 -27.55
CA THR A 147 8.88 28.55 -28.20
C THR A 147 9.70 27.74 -29.19
N ASP A 148 9.75 28.18 -30.44
CA ASP A 148 10.53 27.55 -31.50
C ASP A 148 12.04 27.77 -31.34
N GLY A 149 12.84 27.06 -32.13
CA GLY A 149 14.30 27.19 -32.11
C GLY A 149 14.87 28.54 -32.56
N SER A 150 14.03 29.48 -33.01
CA SER A 150 14.40 30.86 -33.31
C SER A 150 13.98 31.83 -32.20
N GLY A 151 13.41 31.33 -31.09
CA GLY A 151 12.95 32.14 -29.97
C GLY A 151 11.57 32.76 -30.18
N ASN A 152 10.84 32.40 -31.25
CA ASN A 152 9.50 32.91 -31.49
C ASN A 152 8.46 32.00 -30.84
N SER A 153 7.30 32.56 -30.48
CA SER A 153 6.15 31.74 -30.11
C SER A 153 5.68 30.92 -31.30
N VAL A 154 5.48 29.63 -31.07
CA VAL A 154 4.89 28.73 -32.07
C VAL A 154 3.46 29.19 -32.39
N ALA A 155 3.12 29.22 -33.68
CA ALA A 155 1.83 29.68 -34.18
C ALA A 155 1.21 28.63 -35.12
N PRO A 156 -0.06 28.23 -34.91
CA PRO A 156 -0.96 28.66 -33.84
C PRO A 156 -0.45 28.22 -32.45
N GLY A 157 -0.87 28.96 -31.41
CA GLY A 157 -0.56 28.58 -30.04
C GLY A 157 -1.18 27.24 -29.66
N PRO A 158 -0.70 26.58 -28.59
CA PRO A 158 -1.14 25.25 -28.22
C PRO A 158 -2.64 25.25 -27.89
N GLN A 159 -3.33 24.21 -28.33
CA GLN A 159 -4.66 23.89 -27.83
C GLN A 159 -4.57 23.52 -26.35
N LEU A 160 -5.59 23.87 -25.57
CA LEU A 160 -5.61 23.64 -24.13
C LEU A 160 -6.69 22.60 -23.81
N SER A 161 -6.37 21.68 -22.91
CA SER A 161 -7.28 20.63 -22.51
C SER A 161 -7.13 20.32 -21.04
N ASP A 162 -8.11 20.82 -20.30
CA ASP A 162 -8.18 20.78 -18.85
C ASP A 162 -8.31 19.36 -18.35
N GLY A 163 -7.84 19.13 -17.12
CA GLY A 163 -8.04 17.86 -16.42
C GLY A 163 -9.16 17.96 -15.40
N ALA A 164 -10.09 17.01 -15.41
CA ALA A 164 -11.13 16.88 -14.40
C ALA A 164 -10.73 15.86 -13.32
N LEU A 165 -10.75 16.30 -12.06
CA LEU A 165 -10.34 15.49 -10.91
C LEU A 165 -11.56 15.17 -10.04
N SER A 166 -11.82 13.88 -9.86
CA SER A 166 -12.80 13.40 -8.89
C SER A 166 -12.15 13.25 -7.51
N LEU A 167 -12.70 13.93 -6.51
CA LEU A 167 -12.23 13.87 -5.13
C LEU A 167 -13.11 12.89 -4.36
N ARG A 168 -12.54 11.76 -3.92
CA ARG A 168 -13.29 10.64 -3.34
C ARG A 168 -12.63 10.12 -2.07
N ARG A 169 -13.42 9.50 -1.19
CA ARG A 169 -12.86 8.68 -0.11
C ARG A 169 -12.42 7.37 -0.73
N LEU A 170 -11.10 7.15 -0.84
CA LEU A 170 -10.52 5.95 -1.45
C LEU A 170 -9.80 5.04 -0.44
N LEU A 171 -9.52 5.54 0.77
CA LEU A 171 -9.02 4.69 1.86
C LEU A 171 -10.05 3.61 2.24
N PRO A 172 -9.63 2.41 2.66
CA PRO A 172 -10.55 1.36 3.11
C PRO A 172 -11.37 1.86 4.30
N VAL A 173 -12.65 1.48 4.38
CA VAL A 173 -13.46 1.81 5.56
C VAL A 173 -14.18 0.57 6.05
N ILE A 174 -13.84 0.12 7.25
CA ILE A 174 -14.48 -1.00 7.93
C ILE A 174 -15.80 -0.50 8.53
N LYS A 175 -16.92 -1.12 8.15
CA LYS A 175 -18.25 -0.75 8.66
C LYS A 175 -18.84 -1.79 9.59
N HIS A 176 -18.67 -3.05 9.26
CA HIS A 176 -19.23 -4.13 10.03
C HIS A 176 -18.33 -5.35 9.94
N ILE A 177 -18.24 -6.10 11.03
CA ILE A 177 -17.52 -7.36 11.10
C ILE A 177 -18.50 -8.42 11.61
N GLN A 178 -18.58 -9.55 10.92
CA GLN A 178 -19.49 -10.64 11.23
C GLN A 178 -18.73 -11.95 11.43
N GLY A 179 -18.99 -12.62 12.55
CA GLY A 179 -18.40 -13.92 12.88
C GLY A 179 -16.93 -13.84 13.29
N ASN A 180 -16.50 -12.73 13.91
CA ASN A 180 -15.10 -12.45 14.24
C ASN A 180 -14.64 -13.08 15.55
N ILE A 181 -15.11 -14.28 15.85
CA ILE A 181 -14.78 -15.03 17.05
C ILE A 181 -14.47 -16.46 16.60
N GLY A 182 -13.30 -17.00 16.95
CA GLY A 182 -12.91 -18.35 16.57
C GLY A 182 -11.42 -18.66 16.74
N GLY A 183 -10.97 -19.73 16.09
CA GLY A 183 -9.59 -20.20 16.08
C GLY A 183 -8.82 -19.84 14.80
N ILE A 184 -7.60 -20.36 14.71
CA ILE A 184 -6.74 -20.20 13.53
C ILE A 184 -7.40 -20.87 12.31
N GLY A 185 -7.43 -20.16 11.18
CA GLY A 185 -8.02 -20.62 9.92
C GLY A 185 -9.52 -20.42 9.81
N ASP A 186 -10.20 -20.03 10.90
CA ASP A 186 -11.63 -19.74 10.85
C ASP A 186 -11.90 -18.54 9.96
N THR A 187 -13.03 -18.61 9.26
CA THR A 187 -13.43 -17.58 8.31
C THR A 187 -14.45 -16.64 8.91
N PHE A 188 -14.28 -15.36 8.63
CA PHE A 188 -15.22 -14.32 9.03
C PHE A 188 -15.37 -13.27 7.92
N LEU A 189 -16.40 -12.42 8.04
CA LEU A 189 -16.72 -11.42 7.03
C LEU A 189 -16.47 -10.01 7.55
N VAL A 190 -15.88 -9.17 6.71
CA VAL A 190 -15.76 -7.73 6.93
C VAL A 190 -16.47 -7.01 5.81
N VAL A 191 -17.45 -6.18 6.16
CA VAL A 191 -18.19 -5.33 5.22
C VAL A 191 -17.70 -3.90 5.35
N GLY A 192 -17.47 -3.26 4.22
CA GLY A 192 -16.91 -1.92 4.17
C GLY A 192 -16.93 -1.28 2.79
N PHE A 193 -16.06 -0.28 2.62
CA PHE A 193 -15.91 0.46 1.38
C PHE A 193 -14.45 0.43 0.90
N ASN A 194 -14.26 0.58 -0.41
CA ASN A 194 -12.97 0.73 -1.08
C ASN A 194 -12.00 -0.46 -0.89
N PHE A 195 -12.55 -1.66 -0.78
CA PHE A 195 -11.77 -2.90 -0.76
C PHE A 195 -11.36 -3.35 -2.18
N ASP A 196 -11.96 -2.77 -3.21
CA ASP A 196 -11.68 -3.02 -4.63
C ASP A 196 -10.50 -2.19 -5.19
N GLN A 197 -9.86 -1.39 -4.35
CA GLN A 197 -8.73 -0.55 -4.74
C GLN A 197 -7.43 -1.36 -4.81
N GLU A 198 -6.48 -0.87 -5.61
CA GLU A 198 -5.16 -1.49 -5.73
C GLU A 198 -4.40 -1.50 -4.40
N GLY A 199 -3.49 -2.47 -4.24
CA GLY A 199 -2.65 -2.59 -3.06
C GLY A 199 -3.38 -3.12 -1.83
N LEU A 200 -4.57 -3.73 -1.98
CA LEU A 200 -5.31 -4.32 -0.88
C LEU A 200 -4.44 -5.30 -0.09
N ARG A 201 -4.33 -5.06 1.22
CA ARG A 201 -3.65 -5.93 2.18
C ARG A 201 -4.45 -5.97 3.46
N VAL A 202 -4.54 -7.15 4.07
CA VAL A 202 -5.21 -7.35 5.35
C VAL A 202 -4.22 -7.93 6.34
N THR A 203 -4.13 -7.35 7.53
CA THR A 203 -3.34 -7.91 8.63
C THR A 203 -4.19 -8.08 9.88
N ILE A 204 -3.92 -9.15 10.63
CA ILE A 204 -4.53 -9.44 11.92
C ILE A 204 -3.39 -9.74 12.89
N CYS A 205 -3.37 -9.12 14.06
CA CYS A 205 -2.26 -9.16 15.02
C CYS A 205 -0.86 -8.86 14.42
N GLY A 206 -0.82 -8.07 13.33
CA GLY A 206 0.41 -7.74 12.60
C GLY A 206 0.86 -8.81 11.58
N ASN A 207 0.16 -9.95 11.50
CA ASN A 207 0.42 -10.99 10.51
C ASN A 207 -0.48 -10.81 9.29
N GLU A 208 0.04 -11.10 8.10
CA GLU A 208 -0.74 -11.07 6.86
C GLU A 208 -1.85 -12.14 6.90
N ALA A 209 -3.09 -11.72 6.64
CA ALA A 209 -4.25 -12.59 6.62
C ALA A 209 -4.65 -12.90 5.17
N GLU A 210 -4.86 -14.19 4.88
CA GLU A 210 -5.47 -14.59 3.61
C GLU A 210 -6.88 -13.99 3.53
N HIS A 211 -7.24 -13.50 2.35
CA HIS A 211 -8.52 -12.84 2.15
C HIS A 211 -9.03 -13.02 0.72
N ARG A 212 -10.35 -12.86 0.57
CA ARG A 212 -11.03 -12.84 -0.71
C ARG A 212 -12.07 -11.73 -0.72
N LEU A 213 -11.96 -10.83 -1.69
CA LEU A 213 -13.01 -9.87 -1.99
C LEU A 213 -14.17 -10.60 -2.69
N LEU A 214 -15.37 -10.48 -2.14
CA LEU A 214 -16.57 -11.06 -2.72
C LEU A 214 -17.07 -10.21 -3.89
N GLY A 215 -17.96 -10.78 -4.72
CA GLY A 215 -18.41 -10.17 -5.97
C GLY A 215 -19.20 -8.87 -5.83
N ASP A 216 -19.51 -8.42 -4.61
CA ASP A 216 -20.13 -7.13 -4.32
C ASP A 216 -19.12 -5.97 -4.23
N GLY A 217 -17.81 -6.27 -4.20
CA GLY A 217 -16.73 -5.28 -4.05
C GLY A 217 -16.69 -4.59 -2.67
N GLN A 218 -17.49 -5.05 -1.71
CA GLN A 218 -17.67 -4.42 -0.40
C GLN A 218 -17.47 -5.39 0.77
N THR A 219 -17.55 -6.69 0.51
CA THR A 219 -17.40 -7.71 1.53
C THR A 219 -16.10 -8.49 1.32
N LEU A 220 -15.28 -8.53 2.36
CA LEU A 220 -14.11 -9.38 2.45
C LEU A 220 -14.44 -10.63 3.26
N GLN A 221 -14.15 -11.80 2.70
CA GLN A 221 -14.00 -13.03 3.47
C GLN A 221 -12.54 -13.14 3.90
N LEU A 222 -12.31 -13.14 5.21
CA LEU A 222 -10.98 -13.24 5.82
C LEU A 222 -10.78 -14.60 6.46
N PHE A 223 -9.54 -15.07 6.51
CA PHE A 223 -9.11 -16.27 7.22
C PHE A 223 -8.23 -15.83 8.39
N ALA A 224 -8.57 -16.23 9.61
CA ALA A 224 -7.82 -15.87 10.81
C ALA A 224 -6.38 -16.45 10.74
N PRO A 225 -5.32 -15.62 10.68
CA PRO A 225 -3.95 -16.12 10.69
C PRO A 225 -3.56 -16.60 12.10
N VAL A 226 -2.35 -17.14 12.22
CA VAL A 226 -1.77 -17.48 13.53
C VAL A 226 -1.51 -16.20 14.33
N CYS A 227 -1.88 -16.17 15.60
CA CYS A 227 -1.56 -15.08 16.53
C CYS A 227 -0.98 -15.65 17.84
N GLY A 228 0.03 -14.98 18.41
CA GLY A 228 0.75 -15.47 19.59
C GLY A 228 0.03 -15.32 20.93
N SER A 229 -1.21 -14.83 20.94
CA SER A 229 -1.99 -14.63 22.17
C SER A 229 -3.50 -14.73 21.93
N ALA A 230 -4.20 -15.16 22.98
CA ALA A 230 -5.65 -15.15 23.12
C ALA A 230 -6.30 -13.77 22.99
N GLY A 231 -7.61 -13.77 22.73
CA GLY A 231 -8.47 -12.59 22.86
C GLY A 231 -8.46 -11.70 21.62
N PHE A 232 -8.84 -10.44 21.79
CA PHE A 232 -8.99 -9.51 20.67
C PHE A 232 -7.64 -9.16 20.03
N ALA A 233 -7.51 -9.52 18.76
CA ALA A 233 -6.50 -9.05 17.85
C ALA A 233 -7.00 -7.85 17.03
N SER A 234 -6.08 -6.91 16.76
CA SER A 234 -6.34 -5.80 15.85
C SER A 234 -6.44 -6.31 14.41
N LEU A 235 -7.47 -5.85 13.69
CA LEU A 235 -7.61 -5.99 12.24
C LEU A 235 -7.23 -4.67 11.58
N GLU A 236 -6.35 -4.73 10.59
CA GLU A 236 -5.99 -3.59 9.75
C GLU A 236 -6.19 -3.96 8.28
N ILE A 237 -6.88 -3.09 7.55
CA ILE A 237 -7.10 -3.22 6.11
C ILE A 237 -6.51 -1.99 5.44
N CYS A 238 -5.53 -2.22 4.56
CA CYS A 238 -4.84 -1.19 3.80
C CYS A 238 -5.11 -1.34 2.31
N ASN A 239 -5.04 -0.23 1.58
CA ASN A 239 -4.86 -0.20 0.13
C ASN A 239 -3.81 0.87 -0.21
N SER A 240 -3.58 1.15 -1.50
CA SER A 240 -2.62 2.17 -1.94
C SER A 240 -2.91 3.60 -1.44
N PHE A 241 -4.10 3.86 -0.89
CA PHE A 241 -4.54 5.17 -0.40
C PHE A 241 -4.52 5.32 1.13
N GLY A 242 -4.27 4.24 1.88
CA GLY A 242 -4.20 4.28 3.35
C GLY A 242 -4.74 3.02 4.01
N CYS A 243 -4.93 3.09 5.33
CA CYS A 243 -5.38 1.97 6.16
C CYS A 243 -6.54 2.38 7.08
N ASP A 244 -7.40 1.41 7.40
CA ASP A 244 -8.36 1.50 8.49
C ASP A 244 -8.16 0.32 9.44
N THR A 245 -8.21 0.62 10.74
CA THR A 245 -7.76 -0.29 11.80
C THR A 245 -8.80 -0.37 12.91
N VAL A 246 -9.20 -1.60 13.24
CA VAL A 246 -10.12 -1.90 14.35
C VAL A 246 -9.36 -2.71 15.40
N ALA A 247 -9.21 -2.15 16.60
CA ALA A 247 -8.48 -2.79 17.70
C ALA A 247 -9.08 -4.13 18.14
N GLN A 248 -10.41 -4.28 18.02
CA GLN A 248 -11.16 -5.50 18.33
C GLN A 248 -11.63 -6.17 17.04
N GLY A 249 -10.68 -6.46 16.15
CA GLY A 249 -10.94 -6.99 14.81
C GLY A 249 -11.42 -8.43 14.84
N PHE A 250 -10.68 -9.30 15.52
CA PHE A 250 -10.99 -10.73 15.66
C PHE A 250 -10.67 -11.22 17.08
N GLU A 251 -11.59 -11.93 17.72
CA GLU A 251 -11.41 -12.54 19.03
C GLU A 251 -10.95 -13.99 18.85
N TYR A 252 -9.69 -14.26 19.22
CA TYR A 252 -9.18 -15.62 19.26
C TYR A 252 -9.75 -16.33 20.48
N GLU A 253 -10.71 -17.24 20.25
CA GLU A 253 -11.17 -18.18 21.25
C GLU A 253 -10.03 -19.12 21.59
N LEU A 254 -9.68 -19.15 22.87
CA LEU A 254 -8.74 -20.12 23.38
C LEU A 254 -9.37 -21.51 23.33
N VAL A 255 -9.14 -22.25 22.25
CA VAL A 255 -9.34 -23.69 22.27
C VAL A 255 -8.19 -24.29 23.07
N GLY A 256 -8.40 -24.37 24.38
CA GLY A 256 -7.51 -25.12 25.26
C GLY A 256 -8.02 -26.54 25.42
N GLY A 257 -7.15 -27.52 25.19
CA GLY A 257 -7.41 -28.91 25.47
C GLY A 257 -6.84 -29.33 26.83
N GLY A 258 -7.45 -30.35 27.43
CA GLY A 258 -6.94 -31.01 28.62
C GLY A 258 -5.65 -31.75 28.28
N GLN A 259 -4.57 -31.42 28.98
CA GLN A 259 -3.31 -32.16 28.97
C GLN A 259 -2.87 -32.50 30.38
N VAL A 260 -2.09 -33.58 30.51
CA VAL A 260 -1.38 -33.89 31.75
C VAL A 260 -0.07 -33.09 31.74
N PRO A 261 0.25 -32.30 32.79
CA PRO A 261 1.50 -31.54 32.80
C PRO A 261 2.71 -32.47 32.66
N GLY A 262 3.60 -32.14 31.73
CA GLY A 262 4.76 -32.93 31.31
C GLY A 262 4.50 -33.97 30.22
N ASP A 263 3.26 -34.11 29.71
CA ASP A 263 2.88 -35.01 28.60
C ASP A 263 3.35 -34.46 27.24
N CYS A 264 4.67 -34.46 27.03
CA CYS A 264 5.31 -33.92 25.84
C CYS A 264 4.85 -34.63 24.56
N ASN A 265 4.58 -35.93 24.63
CA ASN A 265 4.18 -36.70 23.45
C ASN A 265 2.65 -36.66 23.19
N SER A 266 1.89 -36.04 24.10
CA SER A 266 0.43 -35.89 24.08
C SER A 266 -0.34 -37.21 24.01
N ASP A 267 0.13 -38.26 24.67
CA ASP A 267 -0.53 -39.57 24.73
C ASP A 267 -1.51 -39.74 25.91
N GLY A 268 -1.62 -38.72 26.75
CA GLY A 268 -2.56 -38.63 27.86
C GLY A 268 -2.01 -39.16 29.19
N ALA A 269 -0.73 -39.53 29.26
CA ALA A 269 -0.07 -39.97 30.47
C ALA A 269 1.33 -39.35 30.61
N LEU A 270 1.77 -39.13 31.85
CA LEU A 270 3.14 -38.74 32.14
C LEU A 270 4.00 -39.99 32.39
N ASP A 271 4.88 -40.34 31.45
CA ASP A 271 5.79 -41.48 31.54
C ASP A 271 7.20 -41.21 30.95
N LEU A 272 7.99 -42.28 30.80
CA LEU A 272 9.37 -42.19 30.32
C LEU A 272 9.46 -41.58 28.91
N SER A 273 8.47 -41.83 28.07
CA SER A 273 8.44 -41.39 26.68
C SER A 273 8.34 -39.87 26.57
N ASP A 274 7.76 -39.19 27.56
CA ASP A 274 7.71 -37.72 27.61
C ASP A 274 9.07 -37.09 27.87
N GLY A 275 9.81 -37.65 28.83
CA GLY A 275 11.19 -37.24 29.08
C GLY A 275 12.05 -37.44 27.83
N VAL A 276 11.81 -38.52 27.08
CA VAL A 276 12.49 -38.78 25.80
C VAL A 276 12.03 -37.81 24.71
N CYS A 277 10.74 -37.50 24.62
CA CYS A 277 10.16 -36.54 23.68
C CYS A 277 10.81 -35.17 23.84
N LEU A 278 10.85 -34.66 25.08
CA LEU A 278 11.35 -33.32 25.35
C LEU A 278 12.86 -33.21 25.08
N LEU A 279 13.63 -34.21 25.53
CA LEU A 279 15.07 -34.25 25.26
C LEU A 279 15.37 -34.42 23.77
N SER A 280 14.57 -35.21 23.05
CA SER A 280 14.74 -35.38 21.60
C SER A 280 14.41 -34.09 20.85
N HIS A 281 13.40 -33.33 21.27
CA HIS A 281 13.10 -32.02 20.70
C HIS A 281 14.28 -31.06 20.92
N LEU A 282 14.78 -30.96 22.15
CA LEU A 282 15.85 -30.04 22.53
C LEU A 282 17.20 -30.33 21.85
N PHE A 283 17.57 -31.61 21.69
CA PHE A 283 18.90 -31.98 21.18
C PHE A 283 18.92 -32.42 19.71
N LEU A 284 17.80 -32.95 19.22
CA LEU A 284 17.71 -33.53 17.87
C LEU A 284 16.73 -32.76 16.97
N GLY A 285 15.96 -31.82 17.52
CA GLY A 285 14.88 -31.14 16.79
C GLY A 285 13.75 -32.08 16.41
N GLN A 286 13.53 -33.15 17.18
CA GLN A 286 12.51 -34.17 16.91
C GLN A 286 11.65 -34.47 18.15
N PRO A 287 10.31 -34.31 18.09
CA PRO A 287 9.56 -33.77 16.96
C PRO A 287 9.95 -32.31 16.66
N ALA A 288 9.71 -31.85 15.43
CA ALA A 288 10.04 -30.47 15.04
C ALA A 288 9.15 -29.46 15.78
N ASP A 289 7.88 -29.84 15.96
CA ASP A 289 6.88 -29.07 16.68
C ASP A 289 6.41 -29.88 17.90
N LEU A 290 6.25 -29.21 19.03
CA LEU A 290 5.70 -29.76 20.26
C LEU A 290 4.16 -29.70 20.24
N PRO A 291 3.45 -30.45 21.11
CA PRO A 291 2.00 -30.63 20.96
C PRO A 291 1.16 -29.37 21.18
N CYS A 292 1.71 -28.31 21.77
CA CYS A 292 1.01 -27.07 22.01
C CYS A 292 1.71 -25.85 21.40
N ASP A 293 0.96 -24.75 21.33
CA ASP A 293 1.47 -23.47 20.87
C ASP A 293 1.72 -22.48 22.02
N GLY A 294 2.75 -21.65 21.86
CA GLY A 294 2.99 -20.45 22.66
C GLY A 294 3.03 -20.70 24.18
N ALA A 295 2.16 -20.02 24.92
CA ALA A 295 2.14 -20.09 26.38
C ALA A 295 1.62 -21.44 26.94
N GLY A 296 0.84 -22.21 26.16
CA GLY A 296 0.43 -23.54 26.57
C GLY A 296 1.58 -24.53 26.55
N GLU A 297 2.46 -24.39 25.56
CA GLU A 297 3.64 -25.23 25.42
C GLU A 297 4.60 -25.06 26.60
N VAL A 298 4.88 -23.81 26.98
CA VAL A 298 5.63 -23.53 28.21
C VAL A 298 4.90 -24.09 29.42
N GLY A 299 3.57 -23.90 29.53
CA GLY A 299 2.82 -24.46 30.66
C GLY A 299 2.87 -26.00 30.74
N LEU A 300 2.91 -26.68 29.59
CA LEU A 300 2.90 -28.14 29.48
C LEU A 300 4.28 -28.73 29.81
N ASN A 301 5.37 -28.13 29.31
CA ASN A 301 6.70 -28.73 29.34
C ASN A 301 7.70 -28.05 30.29
N ASP A 302 7.37 -26.91 30.91
CA ASP A 302 8.12 -26.31 32.03
C ASP A 302 7.86 -27.11 33.32
N PHE A 303 8.63 -28.19 33.48
CA PHE A 303 8.47 -29.12 34.58
C PHE A 303 8.80 -28.48 35.92
N ASN A 304 9.83 -27.64 35.94
CA ASN A 304 10.35 -27.06 37.17
C ASN A 304 9.64 -25.72 37.57
N GLY A 305 8.89 -25.11 36.65
CA GLY A 305 8.12 -23.89 36.83
C GLY A 305 8.91 -22.59 36.69
N ASP A 306 10.06 -22.59 36.01
CA ASP A 306 10.95 -21.43 35.85
C ASP A 306 10.66 -20.58 34.59
N SER A 307 9.54 -20.88 33.92
CA SER A 307 9.02 -20.24 32.71
C SER A 307 9.90 -20.42 31.48
N ARG A 308 10.67 -21.51 31.42
CA ARG A 308 11.47 -21.90 30.26
C ARG A 308 11.26 -23.38 29.98
N ILE A 309 11.57 -23.77 28.74
CA ILE A 309 11.67 -25.17 28.35
C ILE A 309 13.14 -25.43 28.06
N ASP A 310 13.81 -26.18 28.94
CA ASP A 310 15.21 -26.52 28.80
C ASP A 310 15.54 -27.93 29.35
N LEU A 311 16.84 -28.23 29.43
CA LEU A 311 17.33 -29.54 29.86
C LEU A 311 16.83 -29.92 31.27
N SER A 312 16.63 -28.93 32.14
CA SER A 312 16.20 -29.17 33.52
C SER A 312 14.79 -29.76 33.58
N ASP A 313 13.95 -29.50 32.59
CA ASP A 313 12.60 -30.02 32.53
C ASP A 313 12.58 -31.51 32.18
N GLY A 314 13.30 -31.90 31.14
CA GLY A 314 13.47 -33.30 30.77
C GLY A 314 14.12 -34.13 31.89
N VAL A 315 15.09 -33.54 32.61
CA VAL A 315 15.69 -34.17 33.80
C VAL A 315 14.68 -34.24 34.95
N GLY A 316 13.88 -33.19 35.17
CA GLY A 316 12.82 -33.11 36.16
C GLY A 316 11.82 -34.25 36.02
N THR A 317 11.35 -34.50 34.79
CA THR A 317 10.47 -35.63 34.46
C THR A 317 11.07 -36.96 34.91
N LEU A 318 12.33 -37.24 34.58
CA LEU A 318 12.99 -38.51 34.92
C LEU A 318 13.24 -38.64 36.44
N VAL A 319 13.59 -37.56 37.11
CA VAL A 319 13.80 -37.53 38.56
C VAL A 319 12.49 -37.78 39.31
N TYR A 320 11.38 -37.21 38.84
CA TYR A 320 10.05 -37.50 39.36
C TYR A 320 9.70 -38.99 39.20
N LEU A 321 9.81 -39.53 37.98
CA LEU A 321 9.40 -40.90 37.66
C LEU A 321 10.22 -41.99 38.35
N PHE A 322 11.54 -41.81 38.47
CA PHE A 322 12.43 -42.88 38.93
C PHE A 322 13.04 -42.67 40.31
N GLN A 323 13.13 -41.41 40.78
CA GLN A 323 13.81 -41.06 42.03
C GLN A 323 12.86 -40.47 43.07
N GLY A 324 11.57 -40.30 42.75
CA GLY A 324 10.57 -39.75 43.66
C GLY A 324 10.79 -38.27 43.98
N GLY A 325 11.32 -37.51 43.01
CA GLY A 325 11.45 -36.06 43.13
C GLY A 325 10.10 -35.31 43.12
N PRO A 326 10.12 -33.98 43.11
CA PRO A 326 8.91 -33.17 43.00
C PRO A 326 8.12 -33.50 41.73
N ALA A 327 6.79 -33.48 41.83
CA ALA A 327 5.93 -33.50 40.66
C ALA A 327 6.08 -32.22 39.84
N HIS A 328 5.66 -32.28 38.56
CA HIS A 328 5.59 -31.13 37.66
C HIS A 328 4.96 -29.92 38.37
N ALA A 329 5.49 -28.71 38.16
CA ALA A 329 5.01 -27.49 38.79
C ALA A 329 3.51 -27.23 38.56
N GLY A 330 3.03 -27.59 37.37
CA GLY A 330 1.61 -27.62 36.98
C GLY A 330 0.71 -28.68 37.64
N GLY A 331 1.26 -29.60 38.43
CA GLY A 331 0.56 -30.74 39.06
C GLY A 331 0.59 -32.01 38.20
N VAL A 332 -0.15 -33.04 38.62
CA VAL A 332 -0.26 -34.35 37.91
C VAL A 332 -1.65 -34.62 37.36
N ALA A 333 -2.58 -33.70 37.58
CA ALA A 333 -3.95 -33.82 37.12
C ALA A 333 -4.10 -33.20 35.73
N CYS A 334 -5.01 -33.78 34.95
CA CYS A 334 -5.45 -33.19 33.69
C CYS A 334 -5.91 -31.74 33.91
N ARG A 335 -5.41 -30.80 33.12
CA ARG A 335 -5.81 -29.40 33.16
C ARG A 335 -5.78 -28.79 31.77
N ILE A 336 -6.56 -27.73 31.59
CA ILE A 336 -6.65 -27.03 30.31
C ILE A 336 -5.39 -26.19 30.11
N PHE A 337 -4.73 -26.41 28.98
CA PHE A 337 -3.63 -25.58 28.50
C PHE A 337 -4.02 -24.89 27.20
N VAL A 338 -3.65 -23.62 27.09
CA VAL A 338 -3.98 -22.75 25.96
C VAL A 338 -3.23 -23.20 24.71
N GLY A 339 -3.92 -23.42 23.58
CA GLY A 339 -3.23 -23.84 22.35
C GLY A 339 -2.73 -25.28 22.40
N CYS A 340 -3.26 -26.10 23.31
CA CYS A 340 -3.03 -27.53 23.35
C CYS A 340 -4.25 -28.30 22.80
N PRO A 341 -4.06 -29.47 22.14
CA PRO A 341 -5.14 -30.41 21.87
C PRO A 341 -5.63 -31.08 23.17
N ASN A 342 -6.77 -31.76 23.12
CA ASN A 342 -7.31 -32.51 24.27
C ASN A 342 -6.78 -33.95 24.27
N SER A 343 -5.90 -34.30 25.21
CA SER A 343 -5.35 -35.66 25.41
C SER A 343 -5.92 -36.36 26.64
N CYS A 344 -6.48 -35.63 27.60
CA CYS A 344 -7.06 -36.17 28.83
C CYS A 344 -8.42 -35.53 29.18
N ASN A 345 -9.17 -36.19 30.06
CA ASN A 345 -10.47 -35.72 30.60
C ASN A 345 -10.51 -35.84 32.12
#